data_AF-A0A1F1LBY6-F1
#
_entry.id   AF-A0A1F1LBY6-F1
#
_cell.length_a   1.000
_cell.length_b   1.000
_cell.length_c   1.000
_cell.angle_alpha   90.00
_cell.angle_beta   90.00
_cell.angle_gamma   90.00
#
_symmetry.space_group_name_H-M   'P 1'
#
loop_
_entity.id
_entity.type
_entity.pdbx_description
1 polymer ?
#
loop_
_entity_poly.entity_id
_entity_poly.type
_entity_poly.pdbx_seq_one_letter_code
_entity_poly.pdbx_strand_id
1 'polypeptide(L)'
;MDKLKDINELKQLFEELLLIVDKYGDNSINNQKKIIKRIIDKIVGIDMSNSEKQFIEIQRDYKNLYPARGGLSEFYIWNDDFNERQKLNEPLSKIRERLWEILK
;
A
#
# COMPACT_ATOMS: atom_id res chain seq x y z
N MET A 1 12.85 2.38 17.13
CA MET A 1 12.86 2.86 15.74
C MET A 1 12.57 4.35 15.76
N ASP A 2 13.13 5.10 14.81
CA ASP A 2 12.87 6.53 14.66
C ASP A 2 11.51 6.69 13.96
N LYS A 3 10.50 7.14 14.71
CA LYS A 3 9.11 7.24 14.23
C LYS A 3 9.01 8.07 12.93
N LEU A 4 9.86 9.08 12.77
CA LEU A 4 9.86 9.91 11.56
C LEU A 4 10.37 9.14 10.34
N LYS A 5 11.35 8.26 10.53
CA LYS A 5 11.87 7.39 9.48
C LYS A 5 10.80 6.40 9.01
N ASP A 6 10.06 5.81 9.94
CA ASP A 6 8.99 4.84 9.64
C ASP A 6 7.83 5.51 8.87
N ILE A 7 7.47 6.75 9.20
CA ILE A 7 6.43 7.52 8.49
C ILE A 7 6.83 7.87 7.06
N ASN A 8 8.07 8.32 6.85
CA ASN A 8 8.57 8.65 5.52
C ASN A 8 8.66 7.41 4.63
N GLU A 9 9.09 6.28 5.20
CA GLU A 9 9.12 5.01 4.50
C GLU A 9 7.71 4.54 4.11
N LEU A 10 6.73 4.63 5.03
CA LEU A 10 5.34 4.32 4.71
C LEU A 10 4.80 5.16 3.56
N LYS A 11 5.11 6.47 3.54
CA LYS A 11 4.70 7.37 2.46
C LYS A 11 5.22 6.86 1.10
N GLN A 12 6.52 6.57 1.03
CA GLN A 12 7.17 6.09 -0.19
C GLN A 12 6.54 4.77 -0.68
N LEU A 13 6.37 3.81 0.22
CA LEU A 13 5.77 2.51 -0.10
C LEU A 13 4.33 2.65 -0.63
N PHE A 14 3.51 3.51 -0.04
CA PHE A 14 2.14 3.73 -0.53
C PHE A 14 2.09 4.52 -1.85
N GLU A 15 3.01 5.46 -2.07
CA GLU A 15 3.15 6.16 -3.36
C GLU A 15 3.55 5.19 -4.48
N GLU A 16 4.53 4.31 -4.23
CA GLU A 16 4.95 3.27 -5.17
C GLU A 16 3.83 2.26 -5.44
N LEU A 17 3.13 1.83 -4.38
CA LEU A 17 1.96 0.98 -4.53
C LEU A 17 0.89 1.64 -5.39
N LEU A 18 0.62 2.94 -5.17
CA LEU A 18 -0.34 3.72 -5.95
C LEU A 18 0.02 3.72 -7.44
N LEU A 19 1.28 3.97 -7.77
CA LEU A 19 1.77 3.95 -9.15
C LEU A 19 1.55 2.58 -9.81
N ILE A 20 1.83 1.50 -9.09
CA ILE A 20 1.62 0.13 -9.60
C ILE A 20 0.13 -0.14 -9.84
N VAL A 21 -0.74 0.16 -8.86
CA VAL A 21 -2.17 -0.11 -9.00
C VAL A 21 -2.82 0.78 -10.05
N ASP A 22 -2.36 2.02 -10.22
CA ASP A 22 -2.85 2.92 -11.27
C ASP A 22 -2.43 2.45 -12.67
N LYS A 23 -1.20 1.93 -12.82
CA LYS A 23 -0.68 1.46 -14.10
C LYS A 23 -1.25 0.11 -14.53
N TYR A 24 -1.38 -0.84 -13.61
CA TYR A 24 -1.70 -2.24 -13.93
C TYR A 24 -3.07 -2.69 -13.43
N GLY A 25 -3.72 -1.90 -12.60
CA GLY A 25 -5.01 -2.24 -12.03
C GLY A 25 -6.19 -1.83 -12.88
N ASP A 26 -7.20 -2.70 -12.91
CA ASP A 26 -8.48 -2.44 -13.54
C ASP A 26 -9.51 -1.84 -12.56
N ASN A 27 -10.78 -1.84 -12.97
CA ASN A 27 -11.86 -1.28 -12.17
C ASN A 27 -12.15 -2.06 -10.87
N SER A 28 -11.73 -3.32 -10.77
CA SER A 28 -11.95 -4.15 -9.58
C SER A 28 -11.22 -3.62 -8.34
N ILE A 29 -10.15 -2.84 -8.53
CA ILE A 29 -9.34 -2.28 -7.45
C ILE A 29 -9.53 -0.77 -7.24
N ASN A 30 -10.54 -0.16 -7.86
CA ASN A 30 -10.80 1.28 -7.71
C ASN A 30 -11.05 1.71 -6.26
N ASN A 31 -11.64 0.83 -5.44
CA ASN A 31 -11.80 1.10 -4.02
C ASN A 31 -10.44 1.14 -3.30
N GLN A 32 -9.55 0.19 -3.60
CA GLN A 32 -8.20 0.13 -3.04
C GLN A 32 -7.38 1.35 -3.44
N LYS A 33 -7.48 1.83 -4.68
CA LYS A 33 -6.86 3.09 -5.13
C LYS A 33 -7.29 4.27 -4.24
N LYS A 34 -8.58 4.40 -3.92
CA LYS A 34 -9.10 5.45 -3.03
C LYS A 34 -8.57 5.31 -1.60
N ILE A 35 -8.47 4.09 -1.09
CA ILE A 35 -7.93 3.82 0.25
C ILE A 35 -6.44 4.19 0.30
N ILE A 36 -5.64 3.81 -0.70
CA ILE A 36 -4.22 4.15 -0.77
C ILE A 36 -4.03 5.67 -0.74
N LYS A 37 -4.78 6.42 -1.56
CA LYS A 37 -4.73 7.89 -1.58
C LYS A 37 -5.06 8.48 -0.20
N ARG A 38 -6.12 7.99 0.45
CA ARG A 38 -6.49 8.41 1.81
C ARG A 38 -5.39 8.13 2.83
N ILE A 39 -4.68 7.01 2.72
CA ILE A 39 -3.55 6.68 3.60
C ILE A 39 -2.42 7.68 3.38
N ILE A 40 -2.07 7.97 2.12
CA ILE A 40 -1.05 8.98 1.78
C ILE A 40 -1.41 10.35 2.36
N ASP A 41 -2.67 10.79 2.20
CA ASP A 41 -3.14 12.07 2.74
C ASP A 41 -3.01 12.12 4.28
N LYS A 42 -3.32 11.02 4.97
CA LYS A 42 -3.16 10.90 6.44
C LYS A 42 -1.70 10.97 6.86
N ILE A 43 -0.80 10.34 6.10
CA ILE A 43 0.64 10.38 6.37
C ILE A 43 1.17 11.81 6.19
N VAL A 44 0.76 12.51 5.13
CA VAL A 44 1.17 13.90 4.87
C VAL A 44 0.62 14.85 5.94
N GLY A 45 -0.61 14.62 6.40
CA GLY A 45 -1.26 15.40 7.46
C GLY A 45 -0.96 14.93 8.89
N ILE A 46 0.08 14.12 9.10
CA ILE A 46 0.36 13.59 10.43
C ILE A 46 0.77 14.70 11.39
N ASP A 47 0.12 14.75 12.55
CA ASP A 47 0.50 15.58 13.68
C ASP A 47 1.34 14.73 14.61
N MET A 48 2.63 15.07 14.73
CA MET A 48 3.57 14.28 15.54
C MET A 48 3.15 14.19 17.01
N SER A 49 2.37 15.16 17.52
CA SER A 49 1.82 15.14 18.89
C SER A 49 0.69 14.12 19.09
N ASN A 50 0.03 13.68 18.01
CA ASN A 50 -1.05 12.71 18.00
C ASN A 50 -0.79 11.52 17.03
N SER A 51 0.49 11.28 16.76
CA SER A 51 0.96 10.31 15.76
C SER A 51 0.48 8.89 16.01
N GLU A 52 0.30 8.49 17.28
CA GLU A 52 -0.16 7.14 17.64
C GLU A 52 -1.60 6.86 17.17
N LYS A 53 -2.53 7.80 17.42
CA LYS A 53 -3.92 7.64 16.97
C LYS A 53 -4.00 7.61 15.44
N GLN A 54 -3.26 8.49 14.78
CA GLN A 54 -3.22 8.54 13.31
C GLN A 54 -2.59 7.29 12.72
N PHE A 55 -1.56 6.72 13.37
CA PHE A 55 -0.97 5.45 12.97
C PHE A 55 -1.98 4.29 13.05
N ILE A 56 -2.78 4.21 14.12
CA ILE A 56 -3.85 3.22 14.25
C ILE A 56 -4.87 3.35 13.11
N GLU A 57 -5.21 4.58 12.72
CA GLU A 57 -6.12 4.82 11.59
C GLU A 57 -5.52 4.39 10.24
N ILE A 58 -4.21 4.59 10.05
CA ILE A 58 -3.47 4.08 8.89
C ILE A 58 -3.49 2.56 8.87
N GLN A 59 -3.24 1.89 10.00
CA GLN A 59 -3.31 0.43 10.10
C GLN A 59 -4.70 -0.13 9.77
N ARG A 60 -5.76 0.56 10.21
CA ARG A 60 -7.14 0.17 9.87
C ARG A 60 -7.41 0.29 8.36
N ASP A 61 -6.99 1.38 7.75
CA ASP A 61 -7.15 1.56 6.30
C ASP A 61 -6.30 0.57 5.50
N TYR A 62 -5.08 0.29 5.95
CA TYR A 62 -4.21 -0.72 5.35
C TYR A 62 -4.89 -2.10 5.35
N LYS A 63 -5.51 -2.52 6.45
CA LYS A 63 -6.26 -3.79 6.51
C LYS A 63 -7.41 -3.84 5.49
N ASN A 64 -8.06 -2.71 5.22
CA ASN A 64 -9.13 -2.62 4.21
C ASN A 64 -8.63 -2.76 2.77
N LEU A 65 -7.32 -2.70 2.51
CA LEU A 65 -6.75 -3.02 1.20
C LEU A 65 -6.82 -4.52 0.89
N TYR A 66 -6.84 -5.36 1.92
CA TYR A 66 -6.80 -6.82 1.82
C TYR A 66 -8.09 -7.46 2.38
N PRO A 67 -9.25 -7.23 1.73
CA PRO A 67 -10.48 -7.90 2.12
C PRO A 67 -10.35 -9.42 1.93
N ALA A 68 -11.26 -10.18 2.56
CA ALA A 68 -11.28 -11.64 2.45
C ALA A 68 -11.46 -12.16 1.01
N ARG A 69 -12.04 -11.35 0.11
CA ARG A 69 -12.20 -11.63 -1.32
C ARG A 69 -11.94 -10.37 -2.14
N GLY A 70 -11.25 -10.50 -3.26
CA GLY A 70 -10.89 -9.40 -4.15
C GLY A 70 -9.88 -8.41 -3.56
N GLY A 71 -9.93 -7.15 -4.04
CA GLY A 71 -9.02 -6.10 -3.61
C GLY A 71 -7.56 -6.43 -3.86
N LEU A 72 -6.65 -6.02 -2.97
CA LEU A 72 -5.23 -6.34 -3.13
C LEU A 72 -4.89 -7.79 -2.77
N SER A 73 -5.79 -8.53 -2.12
CA SER A 73 -5.60 -9.95 -1.82
C SER A 73 -5.51 -10.81 -3.09
N GLU A 74 -6.18 -10.38 -4.16
CA GLU A 74 -6.23 -11.09 -5.45
C GLU A 74 -5.54 -10.31 -6.58
N PHE A 75 -4.97 -9.15 -6.28
CA PHE A 75 -4.29 -8.32 -7.29
C PHE A 75 -2.88 -8.83 -7.59
N TYR A 76 -2.65 -9.16 -8.85
CA TYR A 76 -1.34 -9.46 -9.43
C TYR A 76 -1.25 -8.82 -10.81
N ILE A 77 -0.04 -8.42 -11.21
CA ILE A 77 0.18 -7.87 -12.54
C ILE A 77 0.23 -9.05 -13.52
N TRP A 78 -0.70 -9.09 -14.49
CA TRP A 78 -0.70 -10.10 -15.53
C TRP A 78 0.16 -9.67 -16.72
N ASN A 79 1.00 -10.58 -17.20
CA ASN A 79 1.74 -10.47 -18.45
C ASN A 79 1.86 -11.88 -19.04
N ASP A 80 1.67 -12.06 -20.35
CA ASP A 80 1.70 -13.38 -20.98
C ASP A 80 3.08 -14.04 -20.94
N ASP A 81 4.16 -13.23 -20.92
CA ASP A 81 5.50 -13.73 -20.66
C ASP A 81 5.71 -13.95 -19.15
N PHE A 82 6.09 -15.18 -18.78
CA PHE A 82 6.29 -15.57 -17.39
C PHE A 82 7.41 -14.77 -16.70
N ASN A 83 8.53 -14.55 -17.38
CA ASN A 83 9.68 -13.86 -16.80
C ASN A 83 9.34 -12.38 -16.58
N GLU A 84 8.68 -11.74 -17.53
CA GLU A 84 8.21 -10.36 -17.39
C GLU A 84 7.14 -10.24 -16.30
N ARG A 85 6.22 -11.20 -16.21
CA ARG A 85 5.25 -11.24 -15.11
C ARG A 85 5.93 -11.32 -13.75
N GLN A 86 6.94 -12.19 -13.61
CA GLN A 86 7.69 -12.34 -12.37
C GLN A 86 8.43 -11.04 -12.01
N LYS A 87 9.13 -10.43 -12.98
CA LYS A 87 9.82 -9.14 -12.78
C LYS A 87 8.88 -8.02 -12.37
N LEU A 88 7.68 -7.96 -12.94
CA LEU A 88 6.68 -6.94 -12.62
C LEU A 88 6.10 -7.13 -11.21
N ASN A 89 5.86 -8.37 -10.79
CA ASN A 89 5.29 -8.65 -9.47
C ASN A 89 6.32 -8.61 -8.33
N GLU A 90 7.62 -8.71 -8.61
CA GLU A 90 8.66 -8.66 -7.58
C GLU A 90 8.65 -7.33 -6.79
N PRO A 91 8.64 -6.13 -7.41
CA PRO A 91 8.48 -4.86 -6.69
C PRO A 91 7.20 -4.80 -5.87
N LEU A 92 6.06 -5.23 -6.45
CA LEU A 92 4.78 -5.29 -5.75
C LEU A 92 4.86 -6.16 -4.49
N SER A 93 5.50 -7.34 -4.58
CA SER A 93 5.68 -8.25 -3.45
C SER A 93 6.53 -7.62 -2.35
N LYS A 94 7.65 -6.98 -2.71
CA LYS A 94 8.54 -6.29 -1.74
C LYS A 94 7.83 -5.18 -1.00
N ILE A 95 7.03 -4.37 -1.71
CA ILE A 95 6.21 -3.32 -1.08
C ILE A 95 5.21 -3.93 -0.10
N ARG A 96 4.50 -4.99 -0.49
CA ARG A 96 3.52 -5.67 0.38
C ARG A 96 4.16 -6.23 1.65
N GLU A 97 5.28 -6.91 1.51
CA GLU A 97 6.06 -7.47 2.61
C GLU A 97 6.52 -6.37 3.56
N ARG A 98 7.10 -5.29 3.03
CA ARG A 98 7.60 -4.19 3.85
C ARG A 98 6.48 -3.43 4.58
N LEU A 99 5.37 -3.18 3.91
CA LEU A 99 4.18 -2.60 4.54
C LEU A 99 3.64 -3.50 5.65
N TRP A 100 3.64 -4.81 5.44
CA TRP A 100 3.22 -5.77 6.46
C TRP A 100 4.14 -5.74 7.68
N GLU A 101 5.47 -5.72 7.49
CA GLU A 101 6.43 -5.61 8.59
C GLU A 101 6.22 -4.36 9.45
N ILE A 102 5.89 -3.22 8.83
CA ILE A 102 5.69 -1.95 9.54
C ILE A 102 4.31 -1.87 10.20
N LEU A 103 3.24 -2.37 9.55
CA LEU A 103 1.86 -2.10 9.94
C LEU A 103 1.15 -3.28 10.65
N LYS A 104 1.79 -4.44 10.79
CA LYS A 104 1.23 -5.61 11.46
C LYS A 104 0.77 -5.33 12.90
#